data_AF-A0A0K6IGM6-F1
#
_entry.id   AF-A0A0K6IGM6-F1
#
_cell.length_a   1.000
_cell.length_b   1.000
_cell.length_c   1.000
_cell.angle_alpha   90.00
_cell.angle_beta   90.00
_cell.angle_gamma   90.00
#
_symmetry.space_group_name_H-M   'P 1'
#
loop_
_entity.id
_entity.type
_entity.pdbx_description
1 polymer ?
#
loop_
_entity_poly.entity_id
_entity_poly.type
_entity_poly.pdbx_seq_one_letter_code
_entity_poly.pdbx_strand_id
1 'polypeptide(L)'
;MSGVADGQRSEHEKIQLEHEAAKLFMRWYETNTGKRIRHIWHNQPQRPDVSCLFEGERLDLEIAHLYGSEAEAMAILGRYLTEQTKQELHSLDQEVDERMLKALNRILINKAGKTYHSKRVWLVIRNAHPQWTKEDIKGLIGHITVPDNHPFEKIWIVGDMEGKSGIVRLYP
;
A
#
# COMPACT_ATOMS: atom_id res chain seq x y z
N MET A 1 12.65 -31.47 0.60
CA MET A 1 12.84 -30.49 1.69
C MET A 1 13.04 -29.06 1.16
N SER A 2 12.66 -28.75 -0.09
CA SER A 2 12.89 -27.45 -0.75
C SER A 2 11.74 -26.43 -0.60
N GLY A 3 10.51 -26.86 -0.27
CA GLY A 3 9.34 -25.96 -0.24
C GLY A 3 9.19 -25.09 1.01
N VAL A 4 9.87 -25.41 2.11
CA VAL A 4 9.74 -24.67 3.39
C VAL A 4 10.62 -23.41 3.41
N ALA A 5 11.76 -23.44 2.71
CA ALA A 5 12.69 -22.31 2.66
C ALA A 5 12.16 -21.15 1.78
N ASP A 6 11.50 -21.45 0.66
CA ASP A 6 10.92 -20.43 -0.23
C ASP A 6 9.71 -19.71 0.41
N GLY A 7 8.90 -20.44 1.20
CA GLY A 7 7.78 -19.87 1.95
C GLY A 7 8.23 -18.89 3.04
N GLN A 8 9.33 -19.20 3.74
CA GLN A 8 9.88 -18.28 4.75
C GLN A 8 10.53 -17.05 4.11
N ARG A 9 11.24 -17.20 2.99
CA ARG A 9 11.89 -16.09 2.30
C ARG A 9 10.89 -15.05 1.78
N SER A 10 9.81 -15.53 1.17
CA SER A 10 8.75 -14.66 0.65
C SER A 10 8.00 -13.87 1.73
N GLU A 11 7.79 -14.46 2.92
CA GLU A 11 7.20 -13.73 4.05
C GLU A 11 8.13 -12.64 4.60
N HIS A 12 9.44 -12.91 4.70
CA HIS A 12 10.40 -11.89 5.15
C HIS A 12 10.51 -10.71 4.17
N GLU A 13 10.51 -10.99 2.86
CA GLU A 13 10.52 -9.96 1.81
C GLU A 13 9.26 -9.10 1.86
N LYS A 14 8.10 -9.72 2.05
CA LYS A 14 6.83 -9.02 2.22
C LYS A 14 6.86 -8.09 3.45
N ILE A 15 7.31 -8.59 4.61
CA ILE A 15 7.44 -7.79 5.84
C ILE A 15 8.38 -6.61 5.63
N GLN A 16 9.48 -6.81 4.89
CA GLN A 16 10.42 -5.74 4.61
C GLN A 16 9.77 -4.64 3.75
N LEU A 17 9.04 -5.01 2.69
CA LEU A 17 8.34 -4.04 1.85
C LEU A 17 7.31 -3.22 2.64
N GLU A 18 6.57 -3.87 3.54
CA GLU A 18 5.59 -3.21 4.42
C GLU A 18 6.26 -2.23 5.40
N HIS A 19 7.36 -2.66 6.03
CA HIS A 19 8.14 -1.81 6.93
C HIS A 19 8.75 -0.60 6.22
N GLU A 20 9.24 -0.77 4.99
CA GLU A 20 9.76 0.34 4.19
C GLU A 20 8.67 1.36 3.85
N ALA A 21 7.51 0.89 3.39
CA ALA A 21 6.36 1.76 3.12
C ALA A 21 5.97 2.58 4.35
N ALA A 22 5.85 1.92 5.51
CA ALA A 22 5.55 2.58 6.78
C ALA A 22 6.59 3.65 7.13
N LYS A 23 7.89 3.34 7.03
CA LYS A 23 8.97 4.30 7.31
C LYS A 23 8.91 5.53 6.41
N LEU A 24 8.71 5.33 5.10
CA LEU A 24 8.62 6.43 4.14
C LEU A 24 7.43 7.33 4.48
N PHE A 25 6.26 6.73 4.71
CA PHE A 25 5.07 7.46 5.12
C PHE A 25 5.29 8.26 6.41
N MET A 26 5.79 7.62 7.47
CA MET A 26 5.98 8.24 8.78
C MET A 26 6.93 9.44 8.72
N ARG A 27 8.02 9.33 7.94
CA ARG A 27 8.96 10.44 7.74
C ARG A 27 8.28 11.63 7.06
N TRP A 28 7.55 11.39 5.97
CA TRP A 28 6.82 12.45 5.28
C TRP A 28 5.70 13.05 6.11
N TYR A 29 4.99 12.24 6.88
CA TYR A 29 3.94 12.72 7.77
C TYR A 29 4.52 13.66 8.84
N GLU A 30 5.65 13.29 9.45
CA GLU A 30 6.38 14.14 10.40
C GLU A 30 6.86 15.43 9.71
N THR A 31 7.46 15.35 8.52
CA THR A 31 7.90 16.52 7.75
C THR A 31 6.74 17.47 7.42
N ASN A 32 5.59 16.93 7.02
CA ASN A 32 4.45 17.73 6.57
C ASN A 32 3.65 18.35 7.73
N THR A 33 3.64 17.72 8.90
CA THR A 33 2.74 18.10 10.01
C THR A 33 3.47 18.51 11.30
N GLY A 34 4.76 18.23 11.40
CA GLY A 34 5.54 18.33 12.64
C GLY A 34 5.23 17.22 13.67
N LYS A 35 4.25 16.34 13.41
CA LYS A 35 3.82 15.31 14.35
C LYS A 35 4.56 14.00 14.12
N ARG A 36 5.18 13.49 15.17
CA ARG A 36 6.01 12.29 15.11
C ARG A 36 5.17 11.02 15.23
N ILE A 37 5.38 10.09 14.31
CA ILE A 37 4.97 8.69 14.45
C ILE A 37 6.25 7.90 14.75
N ARG A 38 6.29 7.12 15.83
CA ARG A 38 7.53 6.46 16.30
C ARG A 38 7.28 5.02 16.72
N HIS A 39 8.39 4.28 16.88
CA HIS A 39 8.45 2.88 17.31
C HIS A 39 7.68 1.93 16.40
N ILE A 40 8.37 1.27 15.48
CA ILE A 40 7.74 0.32 14.55
C ILE A 40 7.81 -1.08 15.15
N TRP A 41 6.67 -1.71 15.33
CA TRP A 41 6.55 -3.12 15.71
C TRP A 41 5.82 -3.89 14.62
N HIS A 42 6.38 -5.03 14.22
CA HIS A 42 5.67 -6.00 13.39
C HIS A 42 4.72 -6.83 14.25
N ASN A 43 3.50 -7.08 13.79
CA ASN A 43 2.53 -7.89 14.53
C ASN A 43 2.26 -9.24 13.87
N GLN A 44 2.13 -10.30 14.68
CA GLN A 44 1.53 -11.57 14.28
C GLN A 44 0.70 -12.16 15.45
N PRO A 45 -0.44 -12.85 15.22
CA PRO A 45 -1.34 -12.85 14.05
C PRO A 45 -2.58 -11.95 14.23
N GLN A 46 -3.35 -11.71 13.14
CA GLN A 46 -4.60 -10.92 13.09
C GLN A 46 -4.50 -9.44 13.52
N ARG A 47 -3.36 -8.83 13.23
CA ARG A 47 -3.11 -7.42 13.49
C ARG A 47 -2.63 -6.76 12.21
N PRO A 48 -2.91 -5.46 12.03
CA PRO A 48 -2.39 -4.66 10.93
C PRO A 48 -0.87 -4.77 10.84
N ASP A 49 -0.36 -4.66 9.61
CA ASP A 49 1.01 -5.02 9.22
C ASP A 49 2.09 -4.39 10.12
N VAL A 50 1.85 -3.15 10.55
CA VAL A 50 2.73 -2.39 11.44
C VAL A 50 1.94 -1.73 12.57
N SER A 51 2.46 -1.79 13.80
CA SER A 51 2.05 -0.90 14.88
C SER A 51 3.08 0.18 15.13
N CYS A 52 2.60 1.35 15.53
CA CYS A 52 3.39 2.48 15.97
C CYS A 52 2.73 3.30 17.08
N LEU A 53 3.47 4.27 17.61
CA LEU A 53 3.01 5.24 18.59
C LEU A 53 2.82 6.59 17.91
N PHE A 54 1.61 7.15 18.03
CA PHE A 54 1.26 8.47 17.52
C PHE A 54 0.47 9.23 18.58
N GLU A 55 0.96 10.42 18.95
CA GLU A 55 0.32 11.29 19.97
C GLU A 55 0.07 10.58 21.33
N GLY A 56 0.96 9.66 21.71
CA GLY A 56 0.86 8.91 22.97
C GLY A 56 -0.05 7.68 22.90
N GLU A 57 -0.69 7.43 21.77
CA GLU A 57 -1.58 6.29 21.56
C GLU A 57 -1.01 5.30 20.53
N ARG A 58 -1.46 4.05 20.61
CA ARG A 58 -1.18 3.06 19.57
C ARG A 58 -1.92 3.46 18.29
N LEU A 59 -1.15 3.61 17.22
CA LEU A 59 -1.64 3.71 15.85
C LEU A 59 -1.19 2.46 15.11
N ASP A 60 -2.10 1.86 14.36
CA ASP A 60 -1.75 0.78 13.49
C ASP A 60 -1.80 1.20 12.01
N LEU A 61 -0.90 0.64 11.21
CA LEU A 61 -0.82 0.85 9.78
C LEU A 61 -1.06 -0.47 9.05
N GLU A 62 -2.09 -0.48 8.21
CA GLU A 62 -2.26 -1.48 7.15
C GLU A 62 -1.54 -0.98 5.91
N ILE A 63 -0.76 -1.83 5.27
CA ILE A 63 0.02 -1.50 4.09
C ILE A 63 -0.60 -2.16 2.84
N ALA A 64 -0.56 -1.43 1.74
CA ALA A 64 -0.81 -1.96 0.41
C ALA A 64 0.20 -1.39 -0.58
N HIS A 65 0.34 -2.04 -1.72
CA HIS A 65 1.19 -1.57 -2.81
C HIS A 65 0.34 -1.44 -4.07
N LEU A 66 0.45 -0.30 -4.74
CA LEU A 66 -0.23 0.00 -5.98
C LEU A 66 0.67 -0.41 -7.15
N TYR A 67 0.24 -1.42 -7.90
CA TYR A 67 0.93 -1.98 -9.07
C TYR A 67 0.11 -1.72 -10.34
N GLY A 68 0.78 -1.62 -11.49
CA GLY A 68 0.13 -1.44 -12.80
C GLY A 68 -0.59 -2.69 -13.28
N SER A 69 -0.10 -3.88 -12.90
CA SER A 69 -0.73 -5.16 -13.18
C SER A 69 -0.45 -6.21 -12.09
N GLU A 70 -1.21 -7.29 -12.11
CA GLU A 70 -0.94 -8.47 -11.26
C GLU A 70 0.39 -9.13 -11.62
N ALA A 71 0.79 -9.07 -12.88
CA ALA A 71 2.09 -9.54 -13.34
C ALA A 71 3.24 -8.76 -12.68
N GLU A 72 3.16 -7.44 -12.69
CA GLU A 72 4.15 -6.58 -12.03
C GLU A 72 4.20 -6.83 -10.53
N ALA A 73 3.04 -7.00 -9.89
CA ALA A 73 2.97 -7.37 -8.48
C ALA A 73 3.70 -8.69 -8.22
N MET A 74 3.46 -9.72 -9.03
CA MET A 74 4.11 -11.02 -8.89
C MET A 74 5.61 -10.95 -9.15
N ALA A 75 6.06 -10.17 -10.14
CA ALA A 75 7.48 -9.97 -10.44
C ALA A 75 8.22 -9.24 -9.30
N ILE A 76 7.60 -8.19 -8.73
CA ILE A 76 8.17 -7.45 -7.59
C ILE A 76 8.17 -8.31 -6.32
N LEU A 77 7.20 -9.21 -6.16
CA LEU A 77 7.11 -10.16 -5.06
C LEU A 77 7.87 -11.48 -5.31
N GLY A 78 8.71 -11.55 -6.36
CA GLY A 78 9.58 -12.70 -6.62
C GLY A 78 8.88 -14.00 -7.06
N ARG A 79 7.66 -13.92 -7.61
CA ARG A 79 6.85 -15.08 -8.03
C ARG A 79 6.92 -15.32 -9.55
N TYR A 80 6.87 -16.58 -9.96
CA TYR A 80 6.83 -16.97 -11.38
C TYR A 80 5.53 -16.49 -12.06
N LEU A 81 5.69 -15.83 -13.20
CA LEU A 81 4.58 -15.41 -14.06
C LEU A 81 4.06 -16.60 -14.86
N THR A 82 2.74 -16.80 -14.89
CA THR A 82 2.12 -17.74 -15.83
C THR A 82 2.07 -17.11 -17.24
N GLU A 83 2.09 -17.93 -18.29
CA GLU A 83 2.01 -17.44 -19.68
C GLU A 83 0.70 -16.69 -19.96
N GLN A 84 -0.38 -17.01 -19.25
CA GLN A 84 -1.66 -16.31 -19.32
C GLN A 84 -1.55 -14.87 -18.76
N THR A 85 -0.83 -14.70 -17.66
CA THR A 85 -0.53 -13.38 -17.06
C THR A 85 0.33 -12.51 -17.98
N LYS A 86 1.20 -13.13 -18.82
CA LYS A 86 1.99 -12.42 -19.84
C LYS A 86 1.17 -11.95 -21.03
N GLN A 87 0.07 -12.62 -21.35
CA GLN A 87 -0.82 -12.21 -22.45
C GLN A 87 -1.73 -11.03 -22.03
N GLU A 88 -2.16 -10.98 -20.77
CA GLU A 88 -2.93 -9.84 -20.22
C GLU A 88 -2.12 -8.53 -20.25
N LEU A 89 -0.80 -8.61 -20.00
CA LEU A 89 0.16 -7.50 -20.10
C LEU A 89 0.18 -6.80 -21.48
N HIS A 90 -0.14 -7.52 -22.56
CA HIS A 90 -0.10 -6.99 -23.92
C HIS A 90 -1.40 -6.31 -24.39
N SER A 91 -2.48 -6.41 -23.61
CA SER A 91 -3.83 -5.94 -24.01
C SER A 91 -4.26 -4.60 -23.42
N LEU A 92 -3.40 -3.93 -22.64
CA LEU A 92 -3.75 -2.72 -21.90
C LEU A 92 -3.38 -1.46 -22.68
N ASP A 93 -4.15 -1.19 -23.73
CA ASP A 93 -4.20 0.08 -24.47
C ASP A 93 -5.35 0.98 -23.93
N GLN A 94 -5.58 0.95 -22.62
CA GLN A 94 -6.46 1.90 -21.93
C GLN A 94 -5.64 3.09 -21.42
N GLU A 95 -6.24 4.29 -21.45
CA GLU A 95 -5.67 5.53 -20.94
C GLU A 95 -5.09 5.29 -19.53
N VAL A 96 -3.83 5.70 -19.33
CA VAL A 96 -3.00 5.39 -18.14
C VAL A 96 -3.72 5.70 -16.82
N ASP A 97 -4.60 6.70 -16.84
CA ASP A 97 -5.40 7.18 -15.72
C ASP A 97 -6.51 6.19 -15.30
N GLU A 98 -7.22 5.59 -16.26
CA GLU A 98 -8.27 4.60 -15.95
C GLU A 98 -7.68 3.36 -15.30
N ARG A 99 -6.48 2.94 -15.74
CA ARG A 99 -5.78 1.80 -15.16
C ARG A 99 -5.38 2.07 -13.72
N MET A 100 -4.83 3.25 -13.44
CA MET A 100 -4.47 3.64 -12.08
C MET A 100 -5.70 3.66 -11.18
N LEU A 101 -6.78 4.28 -11.65
CA LEU A 101 -8.01 4.40 -10.88
C LEU A 101 -8.62 3.03 -10.55
N LYS A 102 -8.67 2.14 -11.54
CA LYS A 102 -9.16 0.77 -11.36
C LYS A 102 -8.31 -0.02 -10.36
N ALA A 103 -6.98 0.07 -10.47
CA ALA A 103 -6.06 -0.61 -9.55
C ALA A 103 -6.20 -0.08 -8.12
N LEU A 104 -6.31 1.23 -7.94
CA LEU A 104 -6.46 1.86 -6.64
C LEU A 104 -7.81 1.53 -5.99
N ASN A 105 -8.90 1.64 -6.74
CA ASN A 105 -10.24 1.27 -6.25
C ASN A 105 -10.32 -0.23 -5.88
N ARG A 106 -9.63 -1.12 -6.62
CA ARG A 106 -9.53 -2.54 -6.25
C ARG A 106 -8.86 -2.73 -4.90
N ILE A 107 -7.78 -2.00 -4.62
CA ILE A 107 -7.10 -2.04 -3.31
C ILE A 107 -8.05 -1.59 -2.20
N LEU A 108 -8.74 -0.46 -2.40
CA LEU A 108 -9.66 0.10 -1.41
C LEU A 108 -10.80 -0.87 -1.10
N ILE A 109 -11.44 -1.46 -2.10
CA ILE A 109 -12.51 -2.45 -1.95
C ILE A 109 -12.01 -3.67 -1.16
N ASN A 110 -10.86 -4.22 -1.53
CA ASN A 110 -10.30 -5.40 -0.87
C ASN A 110 -9.92 -5.15 0.61
N LYS A 111 -9.48 -3.93 0.92
CA LYS A 111 -9.05 -3.54 2.26
C LYS A 111 -10.24 -3.08 3.12
N ALA A 112 -11.31 -2.54 2.53
CA ALA A 112 -12.51 -2.12 3.23
C ALA A 112 -13.21 -3.27 3.98
N GLY A 113 -13.17 -4.50 3.43
CA GLY A 113 -13.75 -5.69 4.07
C GLY A 113 -12.95 -6.25 5.26
N LYS A 114 -11.87 -5.59 5.68
CA LYS A 114 -11.04 -6.05 6.81
C LYS A 114 -11.62 -5.60 8.14
N THR A 115 -11.35 -6.38 9.19
CA THR A 115 -11.73 -6.08 10.56
C THR A 115 -10.53 -6.20 11.48
N TYR A 116 -10.36 -5.23 12.37
CA TYR A 116 -9.26 -5.19 13.33
C TYR A 116 -9.79 -4.96 14.74
N HIS A 117 -9.10 -5.49 15.74
CA HIS A 117 -9.37 -5.20 17.16
C HIS A 117 -8.84 -3.82 17.59
N SER A 118 -8.08 -3.16 16.72
CA SER A 118 -7.47 -1.86 17.00
C SER A 118 -8.46 -0.73 16.80
N LYS A 119 -8.34 0.30 17.65
CA LYS A 119 -9.20 1.48 17.60
C LYS A 119 -8.79 2.48 16.52
N ARG A 120 -7.51 2.45 16.11
CA ARG A 120 -6.91 3.43 15.21
C ARG A 120 -6.08 2.71 14.16
N VAL A 121 -6.64 2.57 12.97
CA VAL A 121 -5.98 1.92 11.84
C VAL A 121 -5.93 2.89 10.68
N TRP A 122 -4.75 3.17 10.14
CA TRP A 122 -4.60 3.92 8.90
C TRP A 122 -4.19 2.98 7.77
N LEU A 123 -4.71 3.21 6.57
CA LEU A 123 -4.25 2.53 5.36
C LEU A 123 -3.17 3.38 4.68
N VAL A 124 -2.01 2.78 4.44
CA VAL A 124 -0.92 3.39 3.68
C VAL A 124 -0.68 2.58 2.42
N ILE A 125 -0.91 3.21 1.27
CA ILE A 125 -0.67 2.63 -0.04
C ILE A 125 0.69 3.15 -0.53
N ARG A 126 1.61 2.28 -0.96
CA ARG A 126 2.86 2.69 -1.60
C ARG A 126 2.70 2.55 -3.11
N ASN A 127 2.89 3.63 -3.85
CA ASN A 127 2.92 3.56 -5.30
C ASN A 127 4.18 2.83 -5.77
N ALA A 128 4.03 1.64 -6.35
CA ALA A 128 5.13 0.86 -6.90
C ALA A 128 5.23 0.99 -8.42
N HIS A 129 4.30 1.72 -9.06
CA HIS A 129 4.29 1.88 -10.51
C HIS A 129 5.10 3.12 -10.94
N PRO A 130 6.17 2.97 -11.73
CA PRO A 130 7.12 4.04 -12.01
C PRO A 130 6.56 5.15 -12.92
N GLN A 131 5.51 4.88 -13.69
CA GLN A 131 4.90 5.87 -14.58
C GLN A 131 3.75 6.64 -13.94
N TRP A 132 3.27 6.21 -12.78
CA TRP A 132 2.22 6.91 -12.06
C TRP A 132 2.88 7.90 -11.12
N THR A 133 2.63 9.18 -11.33
CA THR A 133 3.22 10.25 -10.52
C THR A 133 2.26 10.66 -9.41
N LYS A 134 2.80 11.40 -8.45
CA LYS A 134 1.99 12.04 -7.42
C LYS A 134 0.96 13.00 -8.00
N GLU A 135 1.31 13.68 -9.09
CA GLU A 135 0.46 14.64 -9.79
C GLU A 135 -0.72 13.92 -10.45
N ASP A 136 -0.49 12.77 -11.07
CA ASP A 136 -1.55 11.92 -11.65
C ASP A 136 -2.51 11.46 -10.54
N ILE A 137 -1.96 10.95 -9.43
CA ILE A 137 -2.76 10.53 -8.26
C ILE A 137 -3.63 11.68 -7.77
N LYS A 138 -3.07 12.89 -7.65
CA LYS A 138 -3.80 14.09 -7.22
C LYS A 138 -4.90 14.47 -8.21
N GLY A 139 -4.61 14.40 -9.50
CA GLY A 139 -5.57 14.69 -10.58
C GLY A 139 -6.80 13.78 -10.51
N LEU A 140 -6.60 12.52 -10.09
CA LEU A 140 -7.67 11.54 -9.99
C LEU A 140 -8.36 11.46 -8.62
N ILE A 141 -7.96 12.25 -7.61
CA ILE A 141 -8.57 12.17 -6.25
C ILE A 141 -10.10 12.28 -6.29
N GLY A 142 -10.64 13.18 -7.12
CA GLY A 142 -12.08 13.37 -7.25
C GLY A 142 -12.83 12.18 -7.84
N HIS A 143 -12.12 11.22 -8.43
CA HIS A 143 -12.66 10.00 -9.03
C HIS A 143 -12.42 8.75 -8.17
N ILE A 144 -11.59 8.85 -7.11
CA ILE A 144 -11.32 7.74 -6.20
C ILE A 144 -12.53 7.54 -5.28
N THR A 145 -13.09 6.34 -5.29
CA THR A 145 -14.21 5.98 -4.43
C THR A 145 -13.71 5.18 -3.24
N VAL A 146 -13.73 5.82 -2.07
CA VAL A 146 -13.47 5.13 -0.80
C VAL A 146 -14.79 4.54 -0.30
N PRO A 147 -14.90 3.22 -0.07
CA PRO A 147 -16.14 2.61 0.40
C PRO A 147 -16.55 3.13 1.79
N ASP A 148 -17.83 3.49 2.00
CA ASP A 148 -18.29 4.06 3.28
C ASP A 148 -18.05 3.14 4.49
N ASN A 149 -18.17 1.82 4.29
CA ASN A 149 -17.93 0.84 5.34
C ASN A 149 -16.50 0.29 5.23
N HIS A 150 -15.58 0.88 5.99
CA HIS A 150 -14.19 0.42 6.10
C HIS A 150 -13.62 0.68 7.51
N PRO A 151 -12.57 -0.04 7.94
CA PRO A 151 -12.01 0.11 9.29
C PRO A 151 -11.01 1.27 9.44
N PHE A 152 -10.69 2.00 8.37
CA PHE A 152 -9.59 2.96 8.37
C PHE A 152 -10.02 4.35 8.87
N GLU A 153 -9.30 4.87 9.87
CA GLU A 153 -9.44 6.25 10.33
C GLU A 153 -8.89 7.22 9.28
N LYS A 154 -7.81 6.86 8.57
CA LYS A 154 -7.22 7.66 7.47
C LYS A 154 -6.71 6.78 6.36
N ILE A 155 -6.67 7.31 5.14
CA ILE A 155 -6.06 6.64 3.98
C ILE A 155 -5.06 7.58 3.30
N TRP A 156 -3.84 7.10 3.12
CA TRP A 156 -2.73 7.83 2.51
C TRP A 156 -2.07 7.02 1.41
N ILE A 157 -1.45 7.72 0.46
CA ILE A 157 -0.60 7.11 -0.56
C ILE A 157 0.78 7.78 -0.56
N VAL A 158 1.84 6.98 -0.56
CA VAL A 158 3.21 7.40 -0.90
C VAL A 158 3.31 7.46 -2.42
N GLY A 159 3.68 8.61 -2.97
CA GLY A 159 3.55 8.90 -4.39
C GLY A 159 4.50 8.16 -5.32
N ASP A 160 5.53 7.49 -4.78
CA ASP A 160 6.46 6.63 -5.52
C ASP A 160 7.09 5.59 -4.61
N MET A 161 7.85 4.69 -5.24
CA MET A 161 8.47 3.55 -4.56
C MET A 161 9.54 4.03 -3.58
N GLU A 162 10.40 4.98 -3.94
CA GLU A 162 11.46 5.47 -3.05
C GLU A 162 11.00 6.50 -2.02
N GLY A 163 9.74 6.96 -2.13
CA GLY A 163 9.17 8.04 -1.32
C GLY A 163 9.81 9.39 -1.60
N LYS A 164 10.21 9.70 -2.84
CA LYS A 164 10.82 11.01 -3.20
C LYS A 164 9.80 12.11 -3.47
N SER A 165 8.64 11.76 -3.99
CA SER A 165 7.51 12.64 -4.31
C SER A 165 6.67 12.99 -3.09
N GLY A 166 6.80 12.23 -1.99
CA GLY A 166 6.09 12.45 -0.74
C GLY A 166 4.75 11.72 -0.66
N ILE A 167 3.82 12.28 0.11
CA ILE A 167 2.53 11.63 0.40
C ILE A 167 1.33 12.46 -0.04
N VAL A 168 0.23 11.78 -0.31
CA VAL A 168 -1.09 12.36 -0.65
C VAL A 168 -2.14 11.73 0.25
N ARG A 169 -3.05 12.55 0.78
CA ARG A 169 -4.19 12.09 1.58
C ARG A 169 -5.34 11.71 0.66
N LEU A 170 -5.84 10.48 0.77
CA LEU A 170 -6.98 9.99 0.00
C LEU A 170 -8.28 10.05 0.82
N TYR A 171 -8.18 9.85 2.13
CA TYR A 171 -9.33 9.91 3.06
C TYR A 171 -8.92 10.62 4.36
N PRO A 172 -9.77 11.53 4.90
CA PRO A 172 -9.48 12.37 6.07
C PRO A 172 -9.16 11.59 7.33
#